data_AF-A0A839FM35-F1
#
_entry.id   AF-A0A839FM35-F1
#
_cell.length_a   1.000
_cell.length_b   1.000
_cell.length_c   1.000
_cell.angle_alpha   90.00
_cell.angle_beta   90.00
_cell.angle_gamma   90.00
#
_symmetry.space_group_name_H-M   'P 1'
#
loop_
_entity.id
_entity.type
_entity.pdbx_description
1 polymer ?
#
loop_
_entity_poly.entity_id
_entity_poly.type
_entity_poly.pdbx_seq_one_letter_code
_entity_poly.pdbx_strand_id
1 'polypeptide(L)' 'MSDSPQSFHVTRCDPDRNMARYYSLIMQPTLFGEISLVRNWGRIGTRGQQKVDTFSNSSALQKSFEKLTQQKCHKGYK' A
#
# COMPACT_ATOMS: atom_id res chain seq x y z
N MET A 1 -4.02 0.40 -23.23
CA MET A 1 -3.88 -0.20 -21.89
C MET A 1 -4.11 0.94 -20.91
N SER A 2 -5.21 0.94 -20.18
CA SER A 2 -5.56 2.02 -19.27
C SER A 2 -4.59 2.03 -18.09
N ASP A 3 -3.59 2.93 -18.12
CA ASP A 3 -2.61 3.22 -17.05
C ASP A 3 -3.27 3.88 -15.83
N SER A 4 -4.35 3.30 -15.33
CA SER A 4 -4.89 3.70 -14.04
C SER A 4 -3.94 3.16 -12.96
N PRO A 5 -3.32 4.02 -12.13
CA PRO A 5 -2.40 3.57 -11.10
C PRO A 5 -3.12 2.60 -10.16
N GLN A 6 -2.63 1.36 -10.13
CA GLN A 6 -3.20 0.33 -9.29
C GLN A 6 -2.96 0.70 -7.82
N SER A 7 -4.05 0.77 -7.08
CA SER A 7 -4.06 1.16 -5.67
C SER A 7 -4.82 0.14 -4.84
N PHE A 8 -4.44 0.06 -3.57
CA PHE A 8 -5.06 -0.78 -2.56
C PHE A 8 -5.15 0.03 -1.28
N HIS A 9 -6.35 0.17 -0.73
CA HIS A 9 -6.60 0.86 0.52
C HIS A 9 -7.47 -0.01 1.40
N VAL A 10 -7.04 -0.23 2.63
CA VAL A 10 -7.74 -1.07 3.60
C VAL A 10 -7.63 -0.47 4.99
N THR A 11 -8.62 -0.76 5.80
CA THR A 11 -8.71 -0.29 7.17
C THR A 11 -8.72 -1.46 8.14
N ARG A 12 -8.37 -1.19 9.39
CA ARG A 12 -8.57 -2.14 10.48
C ARG A 12 -9.08 -1.38 11.69
N CYS A 13 -10.32 -1.69 12.05
CA CYS A 13 -11.04 -1.10 13.17
C CYS A 13 -11.41 -2.20 14.17
N ASP A 14 -11.02 -2.00 15.43
CA ASP A 14 -11.32 -2.86 16.56
C ASP A 14 -11.41 -1.96 17.81
N PRO A 15 -12.64 -1.55 18.23
CA PRO A 15 -12.85 -0.64 19.34
C PRO A 15 -12.35 -1.17 20.68
N ASP A 16 -12.53 -2.47 20.93
CA ASP A 16 -12.12 -3.15 22.18
C ASP A 16 -10.60 -3.08 22.39
N ARG A 17 -9.85 -2.93 21.29
CA ARG A 17 -8.39 -2.77 21.29
C ARG A 17 -7.91 -1.34 21.01
N ASN A 18 -8.80 -0.33 21.06
CA ASN A 18 -8.52 1.06 20.68
C ASN A 18 -7.76 1.15 19.33
N MET A 19 -8.25 0.40 18.34
CA MET A 19 -7.61 0.25 17.05
C MET A 19 -8.47 0.91 15.97
N ALA A 20 -7.93 1.96 15.36
CA ALA A 20 -8.46 2.57 14.15
C ALA A 20 -7.27 2.89 13.25
N ARG A 21 -6.94 1.99 12.31
CA ARG A 21 -5.75 2.09 11.46
C ARG A 21 -6.11 1.98 9.98
N TYR A 22 -5.30 2.60 9.15
CA TYR A 22 -5.36 2.45 7.69
C TYR A 22 -4.03 1.94 7.15
N TYR A 23 -4.10 1.32 5.97
CA TYR A 23 -2.96 0.95 5.16
C TYR A 23 -3.30 1.21 3.69
N SER A 24 -2.43 1.93 2.97
CA SER A 24 -2.56 2.16 1.54
C SER A 24 -1.30 1.79 0.78
N LEU A 25 -1.49 1.28 -0.43
CA LEU A 25 -0.47 0.95 -1.42
C LEU A 25 -0.86 1.59 -2.74
N ILE A 26 0.06 2.28 -3.38
CA ILE A 26 -0.15 2.90 -4.69
C ILE A 26 1.07 2.62 -5.55
N MET A 27 0.85 2.13 -6.76
CA MET A 27 1.90 2.01 -7.78
C MET A 27 1.95 3.30 -8.60
N GLN A 28 3.12 3.92 -8.66
CA GLN A 28 3.33 5.20 -9.34
C GLN A 28 4.53 5.10 -10.27
N PRO A 29 4.39 5.47 -11.56
CA PRO A 29 5.54 5.60 -12.44
C PRO A 29 6.44 6.75 -11.96
N THR A 30 7.74 6.60 -12.18
CA THR A 30 8.74 7.63 -11.90
C THR A 30 9.14 8.33 -13.20
N LEU A 31 9.78 9.51 -13.07
CA LEU A 31 10.30 10.26 -14.21
C LEU A 31 11.44 9.55 -14.97
N PHE A 32 12.02 8.50 -14.37
CA PHE A 32 13.16 7.78 -14.91
C PHE A 32 12.78 6.44 -15.55
N GLY A 33 11.48 6.20 -15.77
CA GLY A 33 10.98 4.95 -16.37
C GLY A 33 10.91 3.76 -15.39
N GLU A 34 11.25 3.97 -14.12
CA GLU A 34 11.05 2.99 -13.04
C GLU A 34 9.64 3.11 -12.46
N ILE A 35 9.22 2.15 -11.63
CA ILE A 35 7.94 2.19 -10.93
C ILE A 35 8.19 2.14 -9.42
N SER A 36 7.56 3.07 -8.70
CA SER A 36 7.60 3.12 -7.25
C SER A 36 6.33 2.57 -6.63
N LEU A 37 6.49 1.77 -5.58
CA LEU A 37 5.42 1.35 -4.69
C LEU A 37 5.41 2.26 -3.45
N VAL A 38 4.41 3.13 -3.39
CA VAL A 38 4.20 4.05 -2.26
C VAL A 38 3.29 3.39 -1.23
N ARG A 39 3.76 3.34 0.00
CA ARG A 39 3.08 2.72 1.15
C ARG A 39 2.77 3.79 2.17
N ASN A 40 1.51 3.94 2.57
CA ASN A 40 1.13 4.79 3.70
C ASN A 40 0.40 3.98 4.77
N TRP A 41 0.65 4.30 6.03
CA TRP A 41 -0.03 3.65 7.14
C TRP A 41 -0.07 4.54 8.37
N GLY A 42 -1.10 4.38 9.20
CA GLY A 42 -1.24 5.20 10.39
C GLY A 42 -2.54 4.93 11.13
N ARG A 43 -2.79 5.73 12.16
CA ARG A 43 -4.13 5.81 12.75
C ARG A 43 -5.03 6.64 11.85
N ILE A 44 -6.30 6.26 11.75
CA ILE A 44 -7.30 7.03 11.00
C ILE A 44 -7.40 8.43 11.62
N GLY A 45 -7.45 9.47 10.77
CA GLY A 45 -7.44 10.87 11.20
C GLY A 45 -6.06 11.46 11.50
N THR A 46 -4.97 10.73 11.20
CA THR A 46 -3.59 11.21 11.36
C THR A 46 -2.82 11.20 10.04
N ARG A 47 -1.71 11.93 9.97
CA ARG A 47 -0.80 11.92 8.81
C ARG A 47 -0.17 10.54 8.54
N GLY A 48 -0.02 9.72 9.59
CA GLY A 48 0.63 8.42 9.50
C GLY A 48 2.10 8.50 9.10
N GLN A 49 2.58 7.44 8.46
CA GLN A 49 3.94 7.24 7.96
C GLN A 49 3.87 6.81 6.50
N GLN A 50 4.95 7.11 5.76
CA GLN A 50 5.10 6.76 4.36
C GLN A 50 6.42 6.03 4.14
N LYS A 51 6.42 5.07 3.21
CA LYS A 51 7.63 4.48 2.65
C LYS A 51 7.46 4.24 1.16
N VAL A 52 8.52 4.53 0.41
CA VAL A 52 8.58 4.33 -1.04
C VAL A 52 9.63 3.26 -1.32
N ASP A 53 9.26 2.25 -2.10
CA ASP A 53 10.21 1.29 -2.67
C ASP A 53 10.19 1.44 -4.20
N THR A 54 11.34 1.62 -4.84
CA THR A 54 11.44 1.76 -6.29
C THR A 54 11.93 0.46 -6.93
N PHE A 55 11.35 0.12 -8.06
CA PHE A 55 11.65 -1.10 -8.81
C PHE A 55 11.90 -0.75 -10.28
N SER A 56 12.98 -1.27 -10.83
CA SER A 56 13.30 -1.16 -12.26
C SER A 56 12.58 -2.23 -13.10
N ASN A 57 11.81 -3.14 -12.48
CA ASN A 57 11.10 -4.24 -13.14
C ASN A 57 9.67 -4.38 -12.62
N SER A 58 8.70 -4.36 -13.53
CA SER A 58 7.26 -4.48 -13.23
C SER A 58 6.90 -5.82 -12.56
N SER A 59 7.60 -6.92 -12.86
CA SER A 59 7.31 -8.21 -12.22
C SER A 59 7.70 -8.22 -10.72
N ALA A 60 8.82 -7.59 -10.36
CA ALA A 60 9.26 -7.48 -8.97
C ALA A 60 8.33 -6.57 -8.14
N LEU A 61 7.87 -5.48 -8.77
CA LEU A 61 6.85 -4.59 -8.22
C LEU A 61 5.54 -5.35 -7.96
N GLN A 62 5.01 -6.06 -8.95
CA GLN A 62 3.75 -6.79 -8.86
C GLN A 62 3.79 -7.85 -7.74
N LYS A 63 4.87 -8.64 -7.68
CA LYS A 63 5.08 -9.61 -6.59
C LYS A 63 5.11 -8.95 -5.22
N SER A 64 5.74 -7.78 -5.11
CA SER A 64 5.81 -7.03 -3.85
C SER A 64 4.44 -6.47 -3.46
N PHE A 65 3.68 -5.96 -4.43
CA PHE A 65 2.31 -5.48 -4.24
C PHE A 65 1.42 -6.62 -3.71
N GLU A 66 1.35 -7.75 -4.43
CA GLU A 66 0.55 -8.91 -4.05
C GLU A 66 0.93 -9.49 -2.68
N LYS A 67 2.23 -9.59 -2.40
CA LYS A 67 2.70 -10.05 -1.10
C LYS A 67 2.23 -9.15 0.03
N LEU A 68 2.30 -7.83 -0.15
CA LEU A 68 1.88 -6.87 0.87
C LEU A 68 0.36 -6.85 1.05
N THR A 69 -0.41 -6.89 -0.04
CA THR A 69 -1.88 -6.93 0.04
C THR A 69 -2.34 -8.19 0.76
N GLN A 70 -1.83 -9.37 0.36
CA GLN A 70 -2.14 -10.64 1.01
C GLN A 70 -1.76 -10.62 2.50
N GLN A 71 -0.56 -10.14 2.84
CA GLN A 71 -0.12 -10.06 4.24
C GLN A 71 -1.04 -9.16 5.07
N LYS A 72 -1.55 -8.06 4.53
CA LYS A 72 -2.44 -7.13 5.25
C LYS A 72 -3.84 -7.70 5.40
N CYS A 73 -4.38 -8.36 4.38
CA CYS A 73 -5.63 -9.10 4.48
C CYS A 73 -5.58 -10.17 5.58
N HIS A 74 -4.50 -10.96 5.65
CA HIS A 74 -4.30 -11.95 6.73
C HIS A 74 -4.20 -11.32 8.12
N LYS A 75 -3.79 -10.05 8.21
CA LYS A 75 -3.76 -9.29 9.46
C LYS A 75 -5.11 -8.65 9.82
N GLY A 76 -6.18 -8.99 9.10
CA GLY A 76 -7.53 -8.49 9.33
C GLY A 76 -7.75 -7.06 8.86
N TYR A 77 -6.92 -6.54 7.96
CA TYR A 77 -7.22 -5.31 7.24
C TYR A 77 -8.19 -5.61 6.10
N LYS A 78 -9.24 -4.80 5.97
CA LYS A 78 -10.31 -4.94 4.98
C LYS A 78 -10.82 -3.59 4.49
#